data_AF-A0A4S8PA24-F1
#
_entry.id   AF-A0A4S8PA24-F1
#
_cell.length_a   1.000
_cell.length_b   1.000
_cell.length_c   1.000
_cell.angle_alpha   90.00
_cell.angle_beta   90.00
_cell.angle_gamma   90.00
#
_symmetry.space_group_name_H-M   'P 1'
#
loop_
_entity.id
_entity.type
_entity.pdbx_description
1 polymer ?
#
loop_
_entity_poly.entity_id
_entity_poly.type
_entity_poly.pdbx_seq_one_letter_code
_entity_poly.pdbx_strand_id
1 'polypeptide(L)'
;MTVELTAQDETTIRTAAWGTVTLLSFAGMSGSAHKVATDAALALNAATGVVGHVLAEKAHSVKIKGKSAAAVADQVLPALTASVALLAAQDGAEAENFRSTINVAVAAAERAHKGEPSPTLAEMIRKINGALDA
;
A
#
# COMPACT_ATOMS: atom_id res chain seq x y z
N MET A 1 -6.02 -12.50 -20.21
CA MET A 1 -4.61 -12.93 -20.08
C MET A 1 -4.44 -13.44 -18.65
N THR A 2 -3.71 -14.53 -18.45
CA THR A 2 -3.40 -15.03 -17.10
C THR A 2 -2.15 -14.34 -16.60
N VAL A 3 -2.26 -13.57 -15.52
CA VAL A 3 -1.11 -12.99 -14.82
C VAL A 3 -0.43 -14.12 -14.06
N GLU A 4 0.83 -14.40 -14.39
CA GLU A 4 1.65 -15.40 -13.71
C GLU A 4 2.57 -14.68 -12.72
N LEU A 5 2.11 -14.58 -11.47
CA LEU A 5 2.90 -14.04 -10.38
C LEU A 5 3.69 -15.15 -9.71
N THR A 6 5.00 -14.95 -9.55
CA THR A 6 5.80 -15.84 -8.72
C THR A 6 5.55 -15.54 -7.24
N ALA A 7 5.90 -16.48 -6.36
CA ALA A 7 5.83 -16.24 -4.91
C ALA A 7 6.65 -15.01 -4.45
N GLN A 8 7.70 -14.65 -5.18
CA GLN A 8 8.50 -13.45 -4.94
C GLN A 8 7.76 -12.17 -5.36
N ASP A 9 7.07 -12.19 -6.50
CA ASP A 9 6.26 -11.06 -6.97
C ASP A 9 5.09 -10.80 -6.02
N GLU A 10 4.39 -11.86 -5.61
CA GLU A 10 3.33 -11.75 -4.61
C GLU A 10 3.82 -11.22 -3.27
N THR A 11 5.04 -11.60 -2.86
CA THR A 11 5.65 -11.07 -1.63
C THR A 11 5.96 -9.58 -1.78
N THR A 12 6.38 -9.15 -2.98
CA THR A 12 6.67 -7.74 -3.29
C THR A 12 5.39 -6.90 -3.26
N ILE A 13 4.34 -7.36 -3.94
CA ILE A 13 3.01 -6.73 -3.96
C ILE A 13 2.43 -6.62 -2.55
N ARG A 14 2.51 -7.70 -1.76
CA ARG A 14 2.05 -7.67 -0.36
C ARG A 14 2.88 -6.73 0.51
N THR A 15 4.19 -6.66 0.31
CA THR A 15 5.07 -5.73 1.04
C THR A 15 4.74 -4.28 0.73
N ALA A 16 4.50 -3.98 -0.53
CA ALA A 16 4.07 -2.66 -0.96
C ALA A 16 2.72 -2.27 -0.33
N ALA A 17 1.72 -3.13 -0.41
CA ALA A 17 0.37 -2.83 0.07
C ALA A 17 0.29 -2.73 1.60
N TRP A 18 0.66 -3.80 2.33
CA TRP A 18 0.59 -3.81 3.81
C TRP A 18 1.62 -2.86 4.44
N GLY A 19 2.70 -2.59 3.72
CA GLY A 19 3.67 -1.56 4.11
C GLY A 19 3.15 -0.15 3.96
N THR A 20 2.31 0.10 2.97
CA THR A 20 1.61 1.38 2.84
C THR A 20 0.71 1.61 4.05
N VAL A 21 -0.06 0.62 4.48
CA VAL A 21 -0.88 0.70 5.70
C VAL A 21 -0.02 1.03 6.93
N THR A 22 1.14 0.39 7.06
CA THR A 22 2.08 0.63 8.16
C THR A 22 2.64 2.06 8.11
N LEU A 23 3.05 2.55 6.93
CA LEU A 23 3.52 3.91 6.73
C LEU A 23 2.47 4.96 7.08
N LEU A 24 1.24 4.77 6.59
CA LEU A 24 0.12 5.66 6.88
C LEU A 24 -0.17 5.68 8.39
N SER A 25 -0.07 4.54 9.07
CA SER A 25 -0.23 4.44 10.52
C SER A 25 0.82 5.23 11.29
N PHE A 26 2.09 5.18 10.87
CA PHE A 26 3.16 6.01 11.44
C PHE A 26 2.89 7.50 11.20
N ALA A 27 2.45 7.88 10.00
CA ALA A 27 2.17 9.27 9.66
C ALA A 27 0.92 9.82 10.38
N GLY A 28 -0.03 8.94 10.73
CA GLY A 28 -1.25 9.21 11.49
C GLY A 28 -1.10 9.15 13.02
N MET A 29 0.12 9.00 13.55
CA MET A 29 0.38 8.94 15.01
C MET A 29 -0.17 10.14 15.79
N SER A 30 -0.33 11.31 15.15
CA SER A 30 -0.89 12.50 15.78
C SER A 30 -2.40 12.43 16.05
N GLY A 31 -3.12 11.47 15.46
CA GLY A 31 -4.57 11.32 15.59
C GLY A 31 -4.98 9.95 16.11
N SER A 32 -4.99 8.94 15.23
CA SER A 32 -5.30 7.56 15.59
C SER A 32 -4.68 6.57 14.61
N ALA A 33 -3.41 6.24 14.84
CA ALA A 33 -2.66 5.27 14.02
C ALA A 33 -3.42 3.95 13.81
N HIS A 34 -4.14 3.48 14.84
CA HIS A 34 -4.92 2.24 14.75
C HIS A 34 -6.15 2.33 13.84
N LYS A 35 -6.83 3.49 13.81
CA LYS A 35 -7.95 3.70 12.87
C LYS A 35 -7.47 3.79 11.43
N VAL A 36 -6.40 4.56 11.21
CA VAL A 36 -5.74 4.65 9.90
C VAL A 36 -5.35 3.26 9.40
N ALA A 37 -4.72 2.45 10.24
CA ALA A 37 -4.37 1.07 9.92
C ALA A 37 -5.60 0.24 9.51
N THR A 38 -6.68 0.34 10.30
CA THR A 38 -7.88 -0.46 10.13
C THR A 38 -8.62 -0.10 8.84
N ASP A 39 -8.83 1.20 8.59
CA ASP A 39 -9.58 1.67 7.43
C ASP A 39 -8.80 1.40 6.13
N ALA A 40 -7.48 1.62 6.15
CA ALA A 40 -6.62 1.29 5.01
C ALA A 40 -6.54 -0.23 4.76
N ALA A 41 -6.46 -1.06 5.81
CA ALA A 41 -6.48 -2.52 5.68
C ALA A 41 -7.82 -3.04 5.14
N LEU A 42 -8.94 -2.44 5.55
CA LEU A 42 -10.27 -2.79 5.04
C LEU A 42 -10.38 -2.46 3.54
N ALA A 43 -9.82 -1.32 3.12
CA ALA A 43 -9.75 -0.96 1.71
C ALA A 43 -8.92 -1.97 0.89
N LEU A 44 -7.77 -2.42 1.40
CA LEU A 44 -6.97 -3.45 0.74
C LEU A 44 -7.72 -4.80 0.64
N ASN A 45 -8.44 -5.19 1.67
CA ASN A 45 -9.24 -6.43 1.65
C ASN A 45 -10.44 -6.36 0.70
N ALA A 46 -10.90 -5.15 0.32
CA ALA A 46 -11.94 -4.97 -0.68
C ALA A 46 -11.40 -5.03 -2.13
N ALA A 47 -10.09 -5.15 -2.31
CA ALA A 47 -9.47 -5.27 -3.63
C ALA A 47 -9.96 -6.54 -4.35
N THR A 48 -10.08 -6.43 -5.67
CA THR A 48 -10.55 -7.52 -6.53
C THR A 48 -9.50 -7.84 -7.60
N GLY A 49 -9.78 -8.82 -8.46
CA GLY A 49 -8.83 -9.25 -9.49
C GLY A 49 -7.64 -10.01 -8.93
N VAL A 50 -6.56 -10.09 -9.71
CA VAL A 50 -5.35 -10.83 -9.30
C VAL A 50 -4.72 -10.17 -8.07
N VAL A 51 -4.67 -8.83 -8.05
CA VAL A 51 -4.19 -8.08 -6.88
C VAL A 51 -4.99 -8.44 -5.63
N GLY A 52 -6.32 -8.49 -5.70
CA GLY A 52 -7.17 -8.88 -4.57
C GLY A 52 -6.86 -10.28 -4.04
N HIS A 53 -6.66 -11.26 -4.92
CA HIS A 53 -6.27 -12.62 -4.53
C HIS A 53 -4.92 -12.65 -3.81
N VAL A 54 -3.93 -11.93 -4.33
CA VAL A 54 -2.60 -11.84 -3.72
C VAL A 54 -2.64 -11.16 -2.35
N LEU A 55 -3.46 -10.13 -2.19
CA LEU A 55 -3.60 -9.41 -0.92
C LEU A 55 -4.37 -10.22 0.13
N ALA A 56 -5.39 -10.98 -0.30
CA ALA A 56 -6.14 -11.89 0.57
C ALA A 56 -5.28 -13.07 1.03
N GLU A 57 -4.37 -13.55 0.19
CA GLU A 57 -3.51 -14.67 0.52
C GLU A 57 -2.42 -14.24 1.51
N LYS A 58 -2.53 -14.74 2.75
CA LYS A 58 -1.57 -14.50 3.84
C LYS A 58 -1.32 -13.00 4.08
N ALA A 59 -2.39 -12.24 4.29
CA ALA A 59 -2.39 -10.82 4.68
C ALA A 59 -1.33 -10.42 5.75
N HIS A 60 -0.86 -11.36 6.57
CA HIS A 60 0.09 -11.12 7.67
C HIS A 60 1.46 -11.79 7.50
N SER A 61 1.77 -12.43 6.37
CA SER A 61 3.07 -13.11 6.21
C SER A 61 4.24 -12.18 5.92
N VAL A 62 3.96 -10.92 5.54
CA VAL A 62 5.04 -9.97 5.24
C VAL A 62 5.56 -9.35 6.54
N LYS A 63 6.80 -9.71 6.88
CA LYS A 63 7.54 -9.07 7.97
C LYS A 63 8.13 -7.77 7.49
N ILE A 64 7.43 -6.67 7.74
CA ILE A 64 7.97 -5.33 7.54
C ILE A 64 8.98 -5.04 8.64
N LYS A 65 10.25 -4.94 8.27
CA LYS A 65 11.36 -4.81 9.23
C LYS A 65 11.65 -3.33 9.46
N GLY A 66 10.94 -2.66 10.35
CA GLY A 66 11.24 -1.26 10.65
C GLY A 66 10.64 -0.79 11.97
N LYS A 67 11.43 -0.08 12.77
CA LYS A 67 10.97 0.57 14.02
C LYS A 67 10.63 2.06 13.81
N SER A 68 10.86 2.60 12.61
CA SER A 68 10.64 3.99 12.27
C SER A 68 9.99 4.13 10.90
N ALA A 69 9.29 5.25 10.69
CA ALA A 69 8.67 5.57 9.40
C ALA A 69 9.69 5.55 8.25
N ALA A 70 10.92 6.03 8.49
CA ALA A 70 12.00 6.01 7.49
C ALA A 70 12.40 4.58 7.09
N ALA A 71 12.66 3.70 8.07
CA ALA A 71 13.06 2.32 7.78
C ALA A 71 11.97 1.53 7.05
N VAL A 72 10.70 1.84 7.33
CA VAL A 72 9.57 1.27 6.58
C VAL A 72 9.51 1.88 5.18
N ALA A 73 9.70 3.18 5.02
CA ALA A 73 9.63 3.86 3.72
C ALA A 73 10.71 3.35 2.75
N ASP A 74 11.91 3.10 3.25
CA ASP A 74 13.03 2.55 2.47
C ASP A 74 12.74 1.15 1.90
N GLN A 75 11.82 0.39 2.52
CA GLN A 75 11.36 -0.90 2.01
C GLN A 75 10.13 -0.78 1.12
N VAL A 76 9.19 0.08 1.49
CA VAL A 76 7.85 0.11 0.89
C VAL A 76 7.81 0.94 -0.38
N LEU A 77 8.47 2.10 -0.43
CA LEU A 77 8.45 2.95 -1.63
C LEU A 77 9.07 2.23 -2.84
N PRO A 78 10.24 1.59 -2.74
CA PRO A 78 10.75 0.80 -3.86
C PRO A 78 9.87 -0.40 -4.20
N ALA A 79 9.24 -1.03 -3.20
CA ALA A 79 8.32 -2.14 -3.44
C ALA A 79 7.04 -1.70 -4.18
N LEU A 80 6.52 -0.50 -3.94
CA LEU A 80 5.39 0.07 -4.68
C LEU A 80 5.73 0.23 -6.16
N THR A 81 6.86 0.88 -6.46
CA THR A 81 7.34 1.05 -7.84
C THR A 81 7.57 -0.30 -8.52
N ALA A 82 8.23 -1.25 -7.84
CA ALA A 82 8.45 -2.58 -8.37
C ALA A 82 7.14 -3.33 -8.64
N SER A 83 6.15 -3.23 -7.74
CA SER A 83 4.85 -3.88 -7.90
C SER A 83 4.09 -3.34 -9.11
N VAL A 84 4.06 -2.02 -9.29
CA VAL A 84 3.45 -1.38 -10.46
C VAL A 84 4.16 -1.82 -11.74
N ALA A 85 5.50 -1.80 -11.77
CA ALA A 85 6.27 -2.21 -12.94
C ALA A 85 6.06 -3.69 -13.29
N LEU A 86 6.03 -4.58 -12.28
CA LEU A 86 5.77 -6.01 -12.45
C LEU A 86 4.38 -6.26 -13.03
N LEU A 87 3.35 -5.62 -12.47
CA LEU A 87 1.99 -5.76 -12.96
C LEU A 87 1.84 -5.16 -14.36
N ALA A 88 2.43 -3.99 -14.63
CA ALA A 88 2.34 -3.32 -15.92
C ALA A 88 3.01 -4.11 -17.06
N ALA A 89 4.07 -4.87 -16.73
CA ALA A 89 4.74 -5.75 -17.68
C ALA A 89 3.87 -6.96 -18.09
N GLN A 90 2.93 -7.37 -17.24
CA GLN A 90 2.04 -8.51 -17.50
C GLN A 90 0.67 -8.08 -18.02
N ASP A 91 0.01 -7.19 -17.28
CA ASP A 91 -1.30 -6.64 -17.60
C ASP A 91 -1.43 -5.21 -17.04
N GLY A 92 -1.48 -4.23 -17.95
CA GLY A 92 -1.66 -2.82 -17.60
C GLY A 92 -2.94 -2.54 -16.80
N ALA A 93 -3.99 -3.37 -16.96
CA ALA A 93 -5.21 -3.23 -16.17
C ALA A 93 -5.01 -3.62 -14.71
N GLU A 94 -4.16 -4.61 -14.42
CA GLU A 94 -3.84 -5.01 -13.04
C GLU A 94 -2.89 -4.01 -12.35
N ALA A 95 -2.01 -3.36 -13.12
CA ALA A 95 -1.22 -2.24 -12.59
C ALA A 95 -2.13 -1.07 -12.17
N GLU A 96 -3.13 -0.74 -13.00
CA GLU A 96 -4.11 0.29 -12.67
C GLU A 96 -5.00 -0.11 -11.49
N ASN A 97 -5.42 -1.38 -11.42
CA ASN A 97 -6.16 -1.94 -10.29
C ASN A 97 -5.34 -1.82 -8.98
N PHE A 98 -4.04 -2.11 -9.01
CA PHE A 98 -3.15 -1.94 -7.87
C PHE A 98 -3.03 -0.48 -7.45
N ARG A 99 -2.77 0.45 -8.39
CA ARG A 99 -2.71 1.89 -8.12
C ARG A 99 -4.00 2.39 -7.49
N SER A 100 -5.14 2.03 -8.07
CA SER A 100 -6.47 2.37 -7.56
C SER A 100 -6.68 1.84 -6.15
N THR A 101 -6.31 0.58 -5.89
CA THR A 101 -6.40 -0.05 -4.56
C THR A 101 -5.60 0.71 -3.51
N ILE A 102 -4.34 1.07 -3.81
CA ILE A 102 -3.50 1.85 -2.90
C ILE A 102 -4.08 3.25 -2.68
N ASN A 103 -4.57 3.92 -3.73
CA ASN A 103 -5.20 5.23 -3.62
C ASN A 103 -6.47 5.20 -2.76
N VAL A 104 -7.29 4.14 -2.85
CA VAL A 104 -8.46 3.95 -1.98
C VAL A 104 -8.03 3.75 -0.52
N ALA A 105 -6.96 2.98 -0.27
CA ALA A 105 -6.41 2.82 1.08
C ALA A 105 -5.87 4.13 1.67
N VAL A 106 -5.21 4.95 0.83
CA VAL A 106 -4.78 6.31 1.19
C VAL A 106 -5.97 7.21 1.52
N ALA A 107 -7.00 7.24 0.67
CA ALA A 107 -8.20 8.04 0.91
C ALA A 107 -8.95 7.60 2.18
N ALA A 108 -8.95 6.30 2.49
CA ALA A 108 -9.50 5.76 3.73
C ALA A 108 -8.69 6.26 4.95
N ALA A 109 -7.36 6.26 4.87
CA ALA A 109 -6.48 6.80 5.90
C ALA A 109 -6.68 8.32 6.12
N GLU A 110 -6.89 9.10 5.06
CA GLU A 110 -7.19 10.52 5.18
C GLU A 110 -8.51 10.76 5.93
N ARG A 111 -9.57 9.99 5.62
CA ARG A 111 -10.87 10.10 6.32
C ARG A 111 -10.81 9.71 7.79
N ALA A 112 -9.85 8.90 8.21
CA ALA A 112 -9.66 8.56 9.62
C ALA A 112 -9.27 9.79 10.46
N HIS A 113 -8.73 10.85 9.83
CA HIS A 113 -8.56 12.16 10.45
C HIS A 113 -9.85 12.99 10.35
N LYS A 114 -10.41 13.40 11.50
CA LYS A 114 -11.51 14.38 11.53
C LYS A 114 -10.96 15.79 11.23
N GLY A 115 -10.72 16.10 9.95
CA GLY A 115 -10.17 17.39 9.50
C GLY A 115 -9.25 17.23 8.31
N GLU A 116 -8.48 18.27 7.98
CA GLU A 116 -7.41 18.17 6.97
C GLU A 116 -6.34 17.15 7.41
N PRO A 117 -5.76 16.39 6.45
CA PRO A 117 -4.63 15.52 6.72
C PRO A 117 -3.53 16.29 7.45
N SER A 118 -2.89 15.67 8.45
CA SER A 118 -1.72 16.31 9.06
C SER A 118 -0.65 16.54 7.99
N PRO A 119 0.18 17.60 8.09
CA PRO A 119 1.26 17.84 7.13
C PRO A 119 2.18 16.63 6.94
N THR A 120 2.39 15.83 7.99
CA THR A 120 3.16 14.59 7.94
C THR A 120 2.48 13.49 7.12
N LEU A 121 1.16 13.36 7.22
CA LEU A 121 0.38 12.42 6.43
C LEU A 121 0.33 12.86 4.96
N ALA A 122 0.11 14.14 4.69
CA ALA A 122 0.13 14.70 3.34
C ALA A 122 1.48 14.47 2.63
N GLU A 123 2.60 14.69 3.33
CA GLU A 123 3.93 14.37 2.80
C GLU A 123 4.11 12.86 2.52
N MET A 124 3.62 11.99 3.39
CA MET A 124 3.72 10.55 3.17
C MET A 124 2.90 10.11 1.96
N ILE A 125 1.70 10.66 1.79
CA ILE A 125 0.83 10.42 0.64
C ILE A 125 1.50 10.88 -0.65
N ARG A 126 2.13 12.06 -0.66
CA ARG A 126 2.92 12.54 -1.80
C ARG A 126 4.00 11.53 -2.22
N LYS A 127 4.72 10.95 -1.24
CA LYS A 127 5.76 9.95 -1.50
C LYS A 127 5.19 8.64 -2.04
N ILE A 128 4.07 8.17 -1.50
CA ILE A 128 3.38 6.96 -1.97
C ILE A 128 2.92 7.15 -3.42
N ASN A 129 2.25 8.26 -3.72
CA ASN A 129 1.79 8.56 -5.08
C ASN A 129 2.97 8.68 -6.06
N GLY A 130 4.04 9.37 -5.65
CA GLY A 130 5.27 9.44 -6.47
C GLY A 130 5.90 8.08 -6.75
N ALA A 131 5.78 7.12 -5.82
CA ALA A 131 6.26 5.75 -6.05
C ALA A 131 5.34 4.92 -6.96
N LEU A 132 4.04 5.20 -6.98
CA LEU A 132 3.06 4.55 -7.87
C LEU A 132 3.17 5.02 -9.32
N ASP A 133 3.61 6.27 -9.51
CA ASP A 133 3.73 6.92 -10.83
C ASP A 133 5.14 6.84 -11.46
N ALA A 134 6.13 6.32 -10.70
CA ALA A 134 7.51 6.11 -11.15
C ALA A 134 7.64 4.90 -12.09
#